data_AF-A0A0R2TP34-F1
#
_entry.id   AF-A0A0R2TP34-F1
#
_cell.length_a   1.000
_cell.length_b   1.000
_cell.length_c   1.000
_cell.angle_alpha   90.00
_cell.angle_beta   90.00
_cell.angle_gamma   90.00
#
_symmetry.space_group_name_H-M   'P 1'
#
loop_
_entity.id
_entity.type
_entity.pdbx_description
1 polymer ?
#
loop_
_entity_poly.entity_id
_entity_poly.type
_entity_poly.pdbx_seq_one_letter_code
_entity_poly.pdbx_strand_id
1 'polypeptide(L)'
;GLQAYLESQSITHVIDATHPFAAQMSHNAVLACAQTVKLMRFERAPWQPQTGDLWRVVPDIEGALAALPQNSARVFLAIGKQNLQPFTKKTQHFYLLRLVDPAPQDMFGLHKAHAIIARGPFDIEGDLALLRDHQISHILAKNAGGSGACAKIEAARLLGLPVIMIDRPSLPPAPIAYSITEVFAWLGHQAPSVENLGV
;
A
#
# COMPACT_ATOMS: atom_id res chain seq x y z
N GLY A 1 0.59 8.23 25.86
CA GLY A 1 0.58 7.86 24.43
C GLY A 1 1.85 8.34 23.77
N LEU A 2 1.92 8.42 22.43
CA LEU A 2 3.14 8.73 21.69
C LEU A 2 3.88 9.99 22.18
N GLN A 3 3.19 11.08 22.47
CA GLN A 3 3.80 12.32 22.98
C GLN A 3 4.62 12.08 24.26
N ALA A 4 4.03 11.46 25.29
CA ALA A 4 4.73 11.16 26.55
C ALA A 4 5.96 10.25 26.33
N TYR A 5 5.88 9.33 25.36
CA TYR A 5 7.03 8.50 24.99
C TYR A 5 8.16 9.36 24.40
N LEU A 6 7.84 10.26 23.45
CA LEU A 6 8.83 11.16 22.84
C LEU A 6 9.51 12.05 23.90
N GLU A 7 8.74 12.59 24.84
CA GLU A 7 9.25 13.40 25.95
C GLU A 7 10.13 12.58 26.90
N SER A 8 9.65 11.44 27.39
CA SER A 8 10.40 10.59 28.33
C SER A 8 11.71 10.04 27.75
N GLN A 9 11.74 9.77 26.45
CA GLN A 9 12.93 9.26 25.74
C GLN A 9 13.81 10.38 25.18
N SER A 10 13.47 11.65 25.42
CA SER A 10 14.20 12.82 24.89
C SER A 10 14.40 12.75 23.37
N ILE A 11 13.40 12.25 22.64
CA ILE A 11 13.45 12.14 21.18
C ILE A 11 13.37 13.54 20.57
N THR A 12 14.37 13.89 19.76
CA THR A 12 14.46 15.21 19.11
C THR A 12 13.90 15.22 17.69
N HIS A 13 13.92 14.06 17.02
CA HIS A 13 13.49 13.90 15.62
C HIS A 13 12.71 12.60 15.45
N VAL A 14 11.64 12.63 14.65
CA VAL A 14 10.89 11.46 14.23
C VAL A 14 10.91 11.38 12.71
N ILE A 15 11.28 10.21 12.20
CA ILE A 15 11.09 9.84 10.80
C ILE A 15 9.89 8.88 10.74
N ASP A 16 8.76 9.37 10.26
CA ASP A 16 7.60 8.52 9.96
C ASP A 16 7.85 7.79 8.64
N ALA A 17 8.42 6.59 8.74
CA ALA A 17 8.63 5.66 7.63
C ALA A 17 7.56 4.56 7.58
N THR A 18 6.36 4.83 8.11
CA THR A 18 5.25 3.87 8.04
C THR A 18 4.72 3.74 6.62
N HIS A 19 3.91 2.70 6.37
CA HIS A 19 3.28 2.53 5.06
C HIS A 19 2.39 3.75 4.74
N PRO A 20 2.33 4.27 3.48
CA PRO A 20 1.52 5.47 3.14
C PRO A 20 0.00 5.35 3.39
N PHE A 21 -0.48 4.16 3.78
CA PHE A 21 -1.89 3.89 4.13
C PHE A 21 -2.08 3.70 5.64
N ALA A 22 -1.03 3.79 6.45
CA ALA A 22 -1.07 3.77 7.91
C ALA A 22 -1.45 5.15 8.47
N ALA A 23 -2.50 5.76 7.89
CA ALA A 23 -2.84 7.17 8.11
C ALA A 23 -3.03 7.54 9.58
N GLN A 24 -3.60 6.64 10.38
CA GLN A 24 -3.79 6.88 11.81
C GLN A 24 -2.46 7.07 12.54
N MET A 25 -1.44 6.28 12.21
CA MET A 25 -0.13 6.41 12.86
C MET A 25 0.56 7.70 12.43
N SER A 26 0.50 8.06 11.14
CA SER A 26 1.03 9.33 10.64
C SER A 26 0.31 10.54 11.25
N HIS A 27 -1.01 10.47 11.43
CA HIS A 27 -1.78 11.51 12.10
C HIS A 27 -1.35 11.66 13.57
N ASN A 28 -1.23 10.53 14.28
CA ASN A 28 -0.75 10.51 15.66
C ASN A 28 0.68 11.08 15.78
N ALA A 29 1.56 10.78 14.82
CA ALA A 29 2.92 11.30 14.78
C ALA A 29 2.92 12.82 14.62
N VAL A 30 2.14 13.38 13.70
CA VAL A 30 2.02 14.83 13.51
C VAL A 30 1.53 15.51 14.80
N LEU A 31 0.45 14.98 15.40
CA LEU A 31 -0.09 15.54 16.64
C LEU A 31 0.91 15.48 17.80
N ALA A 32 1.59 14.35 17.97
CA ALA A 32 2.55 14.16 19.06
C ALA A 32 3.82 14.99 18.90
N CYS A 33 4.22 15.30 17.66
CA CYS A 33 5.43 16.07 17.37
C CYS A 33 5.20 17.59 17.34
N ALA A 34 3.95 18.06 17.22
CA ALA A 34 3.59 19.43 16.89
C ALA A 34 4.25 20.54 17.74
N GLN A 35 4.68 20.24 18.97
CA GLN A 35 5.20 21.26 19.90
C GLN A 35 6.71 21.20 20.13
N THR A 36 7.34 20.02 20.05
CA THR A 36 8.69 19.83 20.62
C THR A 36 9.63 18.97 19.78
N VAL A 37 9.10 18.21 18.82
CA VAL A 37 9.87 17.21 18.07
C VAL A 37 9.76 17.50 16.59
N LYS A 38 10.89 17.52 15.89
CA LYS A 38 10.87 17.68 14.44
C LYS A 38 10.37 16.39 13.79
N LEU A 39 9.44 16.51 12.86
CA LEU A 39 8.87 15.37 12.13
C LEU A 39 9.14 15.49 10.64
N MET A 40 9.57 14.38 10.04
CA MET A 40 9.62 14.18 8.59
C MET A 40 8.94 12.86 8.25
N ARG A 41 8.16 12.83 7.17
CA ARG A 41 7.70 11.58 6.58
C ARG A 41 8.71 11.09 5.57
N PHE A 42 9.05 9.80 5.63
CA PHE A 42 9.85 9.13 4.62
C PHE A 42 8.97 8.12 3.91
N GLU A 43 8.50 8.48 2.73
CA GLU A 43 7.61 7.63 1.95
C GLU A 43 8.08 7.52 0.51
N ARG A 44 7.68 6.45 -0.16
CA ARG A 44 8.00 6.26 -1.58
C ARG A 44 7.09 7.17 -2.41
N ALA A 45 7.55 7.67 -3.55
CA ALA A 45 6.68 8.43 -4.46
C ALA A 45 5.49 7.58 -4.94
N PRO A 46 4.29 8.17 -5.11
CA PRO A 46 3.14 7.44 -5.65
C PRO A 46 3.42 6.99 -7.08
N TRP A 47 2.95 5.80 -7.44
CA TRP A 47 2.99 5.35 -8.81
C TRP A 47 2.14 6.27 -9.68
N GLN A 48 2.64 6.53 -10.90
CA GLN A 48 1.95 7.28 -11.92
C GLN A 48 1.54 6.33 -13.06
N PRO A 49 0.36 6.54 -13.68
CA PRO A 49 -0.06 5.73 -14.81
C PRO A 49 0.90 5.92 -15.99
N GLN A 50 1.21 4.82 -16.67
CA GLN A 50 2.03 4.77 -17.89
C GLN A 50 1.15 4.43 -19.10
N THR A 51 1.68 4.59 -20.31
CA THR A 51 0.98 4.18 -21.53
C THR A 51 0.59 2.70 -21.46
N GLY A 52 -0.69 2.41 -21.73
CA GLY A 52 -1.28 1.07 -21.64
C GLY A 52 -1.89 0.73 -20.28
N ASP A 53 -1.69 1.56 -19.25
CA ASP A 53 -2.37 1.37 -17.97
C ASP A 53 -3.86 1.72 -18.05
N LEU A 54 -4.70 0.82 -17.54
CA LEU A 54 -6.15 1.01 -17.44
C LEU A 54 -6.55 1.30 -16.00
N TRP A 55 -6.10 2.43 -15.47
CA TRP A 55 -6.35 2.79 -14.08
C TRP A 55 -7.70 3.47 -13.89
N ARG A 56 -8.40 3.06 -12.84
CA ARG A 56 -9.52 3.80 -12.26
C ARG A 56 -9.14 4.22 -10.84
N VAL A 57 -8.79 5.49 -10.67
CA VAL A 57 -8.43 6.04 -9.36
C VAL A 57 -9.69 6.27 -8.53
N VAL A 58 -9.66 5.85 -7.27
CA VAL A 58 -10.76 6.00 -6.30
C VAL A 58 -10.20 6.50 -4.96
N PRO A 59 -10.97 7.28 -4.18
CA PRO A 59 -10.44 7.90 -2.97
C PRO A 59 -10.22 6.92 -1.81
N ASP A 60 -10.99 5.83 -1.75
CA ASP A 60 -11.02 4.92 -0.61
C ASP A 60 -11.61 3.54 -0.96
N ILE A 61 -11.83 2.70 0.07
CA ILE A 61 -12.41 1.36 -0.06
C ILE A 61 -13.88 1.41 -0.51
N GLU A 62 -14.64 2.43 -0.14
CA GLU A 62 -16.04 2.56 -0.57
C GLU A 62 -16.11 2.90 -2.05
N GLY A 63 -15.26 3.82 -2.51
CA GLY A 63 -15.04 4.12 -3.93
C GLY A 63 -14.59 2.89 -4.70
N ALA A 64 -13.70 2.06 -4.13
CA ALA A 64 -13.30 0.79 -4.73
C ALA A 64 -14.47 -0.20 -4.89
N LEU A 65 -15.32 -0.35 -3.87
CA LEU A 65 -16.51 -1.21 -3.95
C LEU A 65 -17.52 -0.71 -4.99
N ALA A 66 -17.69 0.60 -5.11
CA ALA A 66 -18.54 1.21 -6.12
C ALA A 66 -17.96 1.08 -7.54
N ALA A 67 -16.63 0.98 -7.65
CA ALA A 67 -15.94 0.82 -8.92
C ALA A 67 -15.95 -0.60 -9.47
N LEU A 68 -16.22 -1.61 -8.64
CA LEU A 68 -16.36 -2.99 -9.08
C LEU A 68 -17.56 -3.17 -10.04
N PRO A 69 -17.45 -4.09 -11.02
CA PRO A 69 -18.54 -4.37 -11.94
C PRO A 69 -19.78 -4.92 -11.19
N GLN A 70 -20.97 -4.77 -11.77
CA GLN A 70 -22.18 -5.35 -11.17
C GLN A 70 -22.24 -6.87 -11.38
N ASN A 71 -21.82 -7.33 -12.56
CA ASN A 71 -21.75 -8.75 -12.90
C ASN A 71 -20.60 -9.46 -12.17
N SER A 72 -20.68 -10.80 -12.10
CA SER A 72 -19.60 -11.63 -11.54
C SER A 72 -18.25 -11.30 -12.20
N ALA A 73 -17.22 -11.22 -11.36
CA ALA A 73 -15.85 -10.91 -11.77
C ALA A 73 -14.87 -11.64 -10.88
N ARG A 74 -13.61 -11.74 -11.32
CA ARG A 74 -12.52 -12.39 -10.58
C ARG A 74 -11.52 -11.29 -10.21
N VAL A 75 -11.57 -10.88 -8.94
CA VAL A 75 -10.92 -9.67 -8.46
C VAL A 75 -9.72 -10.05 -7.62
N PHE A 76 -8.54 -9.55 -8.00
CA PHE A 76 -7.36 -9.66 -7.15
C PHE A 76 -7.31 -8.49 -6.16
N LEU A 77 -7.55 -8.78 -4.88
CA LEU A 77 -7.49 -7.82 -3.78
C LEU A 77 -6.04 -7.70 -3.27
N ALA A 78 -5.23 -6.91 -3.98
CA ALA A 78 -3.83 -6.64 -3.62
C ALA A 78 -3.70 -5.53 -2.55
N ILE A 79 -4.54 -5.61 -1.51
CA ILE A 79 -4.67 -4.59 -0.43
C ILE A 79 -4.26 -5.11 0.96
N GLY A 80 -3.84 -6.37 1.06
CA GLY A 80 -3.46 -7.07 2.29
C GLY A 80 -4.66 -7.63 3.06
N LYS A 81 -4.45 -8.00 4.34
CA LYS A 81 -5.49 -8.57 5.22
C LYS A 81 -6.45 -7.54 5.81
N GLN A 82 -6.05 -6.27 5.86
CA GLN A 82 -6.87 -5.20 6.42
C GLN A 82 -7.93 -4.74 5.41
N ASN A 83 -9.10 -4.35 5.91
CA ASN A 83 -10.21 -3.80 5.11
C ASN A 83 -10.82 -4.79 4.09
N LEU A 84 -10.80 -6.09 4.39
CA LEU A 84 -11.47 -7.11 3.57
C LEU A 84 -12.97 -7.24 3.85
N GLN A 85 -13.42 -6.94 5.07
CA GLN A 85 -14.83 -7.07 5.48
C GLN A 85 -15.83 -6.33 4.57
N PRO A 86 -15.56 -5.13 4.03
CA PRO A 86 -16.50 -4.45 3.13
C PRO A 86 -16.82 -5.24 1.85
N PHE A 87 -15.91 -6.12 1.38
CA PHE A 87 -16.10 -6.94 0.18
C PHE A 87 -17.09 -8.09 0.38
N THR A 88 -17.46 -8.40 1.62
CA THR A 88 -18.52 -9.38 1.93
C THR A 88 -19.89 -8.93 1.41
N LYS A 89 -20.08 -7.63 1.15
CA LYS A 89 -21.30 -7.06 0.55
C LYS A 89 -21.45 -7.37 -0.95
N LYS A 90 -20.39 -7.83 -1.61
CA LYS A 90 -20.33 -8.10 -3.05
C LYS A 90 -19.99 -9.57 -3.29
N THR A 91 -20.92 -10.45 -2.92
CA THR A 91 -20.75 -11.91 -2.88
C THR A 91 -20.74 -12.59 -4.25
N GLN A 92 -21.11 -11.87 -5.31
CA GLN A 92 -21.11 -12.41 -6.67
C GLN A 92 -19.70 -12.60 -7.22
N HIS A 93 -18.73 -11.82 -6.74
CA HIS A 93 -17.34 -11.89 -7.21
C HIS A 93 -16.57 -13.04 -6.58
N PHE A 94 -15.56 -13.52 -7.30
CA PHE A 94 -14.46 -14.30 -6.75
C PHE A 94 -13.34 -13.35 -6.32
N TYR A 95 -12.76 -13.56 -5.15
CA TYR A 95 -11.66 -12.77 -4.62
C TYR A 95 -10.39 -13.60 -4.48
N LEU A 96 -9.33 -13.19 -5.19
CA LEU A 96 -7.98 -13.64 -4.90
C LEU A 96 -7.36 -12.71 -3.86
N LEU A 97 -6.84 -13.26 -2.77
CA LEU A 97 -6.14 -12.54 -1.71
C LEU A 97 -4.67 -12.91 -1.74
N ARG A 98 -3.79 -11.95 -1.48
CA ARG A 98 -2.38 -12.21 -1.21
C ARG A 98 -2.02 -11.71 0.19
N LEU A 99 -1.73 -12.64 1.09
CA LEU A 99 -1.48 -12.39 2.50
C LEU A 99 -0.04 -12.73 2.87
N VAL A 100 0.50 -12.05 3.88
CA VAL A 100 1.86 -12.33 4.37
C VAL A 100 1.86 -13.50 5.37
N ASP A 101 0.84 -13.56 6.22
CA ASP A 101 0.69 -14.61 7.24
C ASP A 101 -0.54 -15.44 6.92
N PRO A 102 -0.55 -16.75 7.25
CA PRO A 102 -1.73 -17.58 7.17
C PRO A 102 -2.90 -16.98 7.96
N ALA A 103 -4.10 -17.05 7.38
CA ALA A 103 -5.33 -16.67 8.02
C ALA A 103 -6.40 -17.73 7.74
N PRO A 104 -7.22 -18.13 8.73
CA PRO A 104 -8.39 -18.97 8.52
C PRO A 104 -9.28 -18.41 7.40
N GLN A 105 -9.78 -19.27 6.52
CA GLN A 105 -10.50 -18.84 5.32
C GLN A 105 -11.83 -18.13 5.66
N ASP A 106 -12.46 -18.51 6.76
CA ASP A 106 -13.69 -17.94 7.30
C ASP A 106 -13.47 -16.59 8.02
N MET A 107 -12.23 -16.26 8.40
CA MET A 107 -11.87 -15.03 9.12
C MET A 107 -12.38 -13.76 8.44
N PHE A 108 -12.50 -13.76 7.12
CA PHE A 108 -12.86 -12.58 6.34
C PHE A 108 -14.33 -12.53 5.91
N GLY A 109 -15.11 -13.60 6.16
CA GLY A 109 -16.51 -13.70 5.73
C GLY A 109 -16.70 -13.72 4.21
N LEU A 110 -15.65 -14.00 3.42
CA LEU A 110 -15.70 -14.04 1.96
C LEU A 110 -16.00 -15.45 1.47
N HIS A 111 -17.21 -15.68 0.97
CA HIS A 111 -17.67 -17.01 0.54
C HIS A 111 -16.98 -17.55 -0.71
N LYS A 112 -16.50 -16.67 -1.59
CA LYS A 112 -15.83 -17.03 -2.86
C LYS A 112 -14.43 -16.41 -2.88
N ALA A 113 -13.55 -16.88 -1.99
CA ALA A 113 -12.19 -16.37 -1.91
C ALA A 113 -11.14 -17.47 -1.88
N HIS A 114 -9.99 -17.17 -2.46
CA HIS A 114 -8.77 -17.96 -2.37
C HIS A 114 -7.64 -17.06 -1.87
N ALA A 115 -6.91 -17.50 -0.84
CA ALA A 115 -5.79 -16.76 -0.29
C ALA A 115 -4.48 -17.48 -0.62
N ILE A 116 -3.54 -16.75 -1.21
CA ILE A 116 -2.15 -17.18 -1.33
C ILE A 116 -1.31 -16.52 -0.24
N ILE A 117 -0.33 -17.27 0.28
CA ILE A 117 0.62 -16.77 1.27
C ILE A 117 1.92 -16.45 0.56
N ALA A 118 2.24 -15.16 0.47
CA ALA A 118 3.44 -14.70 -0.22
C ALA A 118 3.92 -13.36 0.36
N ARG A 119 5.24 -13.21 0.43
CA ARG A 119 5.91 -11.97 0.82
C ARG A 119 6.75 -11.49 -0.36
N GLY A 120 6.68 -10.18 -0.64
CA GLY A 120 7.47 -9.57 -1.70
C GLY A 120 8.97 -9.48 -1.36
N PRO A 121 9.79 -8.95 -2.28
CA PRO A 121 9.38 -8.30 -3.53
C PRO A 121 8.75 -9.28 -4.52
N PHE A 122 7.79 -8.79 -5.31
CA PHE A 122 7.15 -9.58 -6.37
C PHE A 122 7.75 -9.18 -7.72
N ASP A 123 7.93 -10.17 -8.60
CA ASP A 123 8.36 -9.95 -9.98
C ASP A 123 7.18 -10.04 -10.96
N ILE A 124 7.42 -9.55 -12.18
CA ILE A 124 6.39 -9.42 -13.22
C ILE A 124 5.90 -10.80 -13.67
N GLU A 125 6.81 -11.77 -13.85
CA GLU A 125 6.47 -13.10 -14.36
C GLU A 125 5.59 -13.88 -13.36
N GLY A 126 5.91 -13.79 -12.07
CA GLY A 126 5.12 -14.35 -10.99
C GLY A 126 3.73 -13.72 -10.90
N ASP A 127 3.63 -12.39 -11.00
CA ASP A 127 2.33 -11.72 -11.00
C ASP A 127 1.55 -12.00 -12.31
N LEU A 128 2.21 -12.17 -13.46
CA LEU A 128 1.56 -12.59 -14.71
C LEU A 128 0.97 -14.00 -14.60
N ALA A 129 1.74 -14.95 -14.10
CA ALA A 129 1.30 -16.33 -13.88
C ALA A 129 0.11 -16.34 -12.91
N LEU A 130 0.23 -15.64 -11.78
CA LEU A 130 -0.83 -15.53 -10.79
C LEU A 130 -2.14 -14.99 -11.38
N LEU A 131 -2.06 -13.91 -12.17
CA LEU A 131 -3.24 -13.31 -12.79
C LEU A 131 -3.88 -14.24 -13.83
N ARG A 132 -3.08 -14.99 -14.60
CA ARG A 132 -3.57 -15.95 -15.60
C ARG A 132 -4.18 -17.20 -14.96
N ASP A 133 -3.48 -17.83 -14.03
CA ASP A 133 -3.89 -19.08 -13.38
C ASP A 133 -5.21 -18.91 -12.63
N HIS A 134 -5.39 -17.74 -12.00
CA HIS A 134 -6.64 -17.40 -11.32
C HIS A 134 -7.64 -16.69 -12.22
N GLN A 135 -7.38 -16.52 -13.52
CA GLN A 135 -8.25 -15.85 -14.49
C GLN A 135 -8.76 -14.48 -13.99
N ILE A 136 -7.85 -13.69 -13.42
CA ILE A 136 -8.18 -12.39 -12.83
C ILE A 136 -8.63 -11.44 -13.93
N SER A 137 -9.75 -10.76 -13.67
CA SER A 137 -10.30 -9.75 -14.58
C SER A 137 -10.14 -8.32 -14.06
N HIS A 138 -9.94 -8.13 -12.76
CA HIS A 138 -9.76 -6.81 -12.15
C HIS A 138 -8.73 -6.90 -11.02
N ILE A 139 -7.91 -5.85 -10.89
CA ILE A 139 -6.99 -5.72 -9.75
C ILE A 139 -7.45 -4.54 -8.91
N LEU A 140 -7.52 -4.73 -7.59
CA LEU A 140 -7.65 -3.66 -6.63
C LEU A 140 -6.32 -3.47 -5.92
N ALA A 141 -5.77 -2.26 -5.99
CA ALA A 141 -4.48 -1.92 -5.39
C ALA A 141 -4.57 -0.62 -4.59
N LYS A 142 -3.72 -0.51 -3.57
CA LYS A 142 -3.41 0.76 -2.88
C LYS A 142 -2.21 1.41 -3.57
N ASN A 143 -2.22 2.72 -3.80
CA ASN A 143 -1.08 3.46 -4.37
C ASN A 143 0.06 3.64 -3.35
N ALA A 144 0.64 2.51 -2.93
CA ALA A 144 1.72 2.46 -1.95
C ALA A 144 3.02 3.08 -2.48
N GLY A 145 3.20 3.14 -3.79
CA GLY A 145 4.48 3.51 -4.41
C GLY A 145 5.57 2.45 -4.21
N GLY A 146 6.77 2.77 -4.68
CA GLY A 146 7.94 1.88 -4.57
C GLY A 146 8.00 0.73 -5.57
N SER A 147 9.19 0.15 -5.73
CA SER A 147 9.42 -0.92 -6.72
C SER A 147 8.85 -2.27 -6.30
N GLY A 148 8.99 -2.66 -5.02
CA GLY A 148 8.74 -4.04 -4.56
C GLY A 148 7.30 -4.58 -4.68
N ALA A 149 6.32 -3.73 -5.01
CA ALA A 149 4.93 -4.15 -5.24
C ALA A 149 4.35 -3.61 -6.57
N CYS A 150 5.19 -3.04 -7.44
CA CYS A 150 4.77 -2.49 -8.75
C CYS A 150 4.44 -3.61 -9.76
N ALA A 151 5.05 -4.79 -9.60
CA ALA A 151 4.89 -5.94 -10.51
C ALA A 151 3.44 -6.24 -10.93
N LYS A 152 2.48 -6.24 -10.00
CA LYS A 152 1.06 -6.47 -10.31
C LYS A 152 0.47 -5.47 -11.29
N ILE A 153 0.95 -4.22 -11.29
CA ILE A 153 0.47 -3.15 -12.18
C ILE A 153 1.05 -3.38 -13.57
N GLU A 154 2.33 -3.72 -13.65
CA GLU A 154 3.00 -4.05 -14.90
C GLU A 154 2.41 -5.32 -15.53
N ALA A 155 2.16 -6.35 -14.74
CA ALA A 155 1.45 -7.55 -15.16
C ALA A 155 0.01 -7.24 -15.63
N ALA A 156 -0.71 -6.34 -14.95
CA ALA A 156 -2.02 -5.88 -15.40
C ALA A 156 -1.96 -5.23 -16.77
N ARG A 157 -0.98 -4.34 -16.97
CA ARG A 157 -0.75 -3.63 -18.24
C ARG A 157 -0.51 -4.60 -19.39
N LEU A 158 0.38 -5.58 -19.18
CA LEU A 158 0.70 -6.61 -20.17
C LEU A 158 -0.51 -7.49 -20.51
N LEU A 159 -1.44 -7.67 -19.58
CA LEU A 159 -2.68 -8.44 -19.78
C LEU A 159 -3.88 -7.57 -20.20
N GLY A 160 -3.73 -6.25 -20.30
CA GLY A 160 -4.83 -5.33 -20.56
C GLY A 160 -5.91 -5.31 -19.48
N LEU A 161 -5.55 -5.59 -18.22
CA LEU A 161 -6.49 -5.66 -17.10
C LEU A 161 -6.68 -4.30 -16.44
N PRO A 162 -7.93 -3.94 -16.07
CA PRO A 162 -8.19 -2.73 -15.30
C PRO A 162 -7.63 -2.83 -13.87
N VAL A 163 -7.03 -1.74 -13.41
CA VAL A 163 -6.56 -1.56 -12.04
C VAL A 163 -7.40 -0.50 -11.35
N ILE A 164 -8.21 -0.90 -10.37
CA ILE A 164 -8.84 0.03 -9.44
C ILE A 164 -7.76 0.43 -8.43
N MET A 165 -7.34 1.69 -8.50
CA MET A 165 -6.25 2.23 -7.69
C MET A 165 -6.84 3.10 -6.58
N ILE A 166 -6.74 2.65 -5.34
CA ILE A 166 -7.08 3.47 -4.18
C ILE A 166 -5.96 4.50 -3.99
N ASP A 167 -6.33 5.77 -3.99
CA ASP A 167 -5.41 6.88 -3.77
C ASP A 167 -4.96 6.96 -2.32
N ARG A 168 -3.89 7.71 -2.05
CA ARG A 168 -3.37 7.88 -0.69
C ARG A 168 -4.37 8.64 0.17
N PRO A 169 -4.52 8.26 1.45
CA PRO A 169 -5.32 9.03 2.39
C PRO A 169 -4.75 10.44 2.54
N SER A 170 -5.62 11.43 2.71
CA SER A 170 -5.20 12.79 3.07
C SER A 170 -4.60 12.79 4.47
N LEU A 171 -3.40 13.37 4.61
CA LEU A 171 -2.68 13.45 5.87
C LEU A 171 -2.41 14.92 6.24
N PRO A 172 -2.29 15.24 7.54
CA PRO A 172 -1.81 16.56 7.96
C PRO A 172 -0.46 16.91 7.30
N PRO A 173 -0.19 18.19 7.00
CA PRO A 173 1.07 18.60 6.39
C PRO A 173 2.28 18.24 7.26
N ALA A 174 3.31 17.68 6.62
CA ALA A 174 4.64 17.46 7.19
C ALA A 174 5.65 17.45 6.03
N PRO A 175 6.92 17.83 6.25
CA PRO A 175 7.99 17.62 5.28
C PRO A 175 8.03 16.16 4.83
N ILE A 176 8.17 15.93 3.52
CA ILE A 176 8.26 14.59 2.93
C ILE A 176 9.64 14.44 2.30
N ALA A 177 10.30 13.32 2.61
CA ALA A 177 11.46 12.82 1.88
C ALA A 177 11.07 11.58 1.06
N TYR A 178 11.62 11.49 -0.15
CA TYR A 178 11.48 10.34 -1.06
C TYR A 178 12.76 9.52 -1.17
N SER A 179 13.86 10.01 -0.61
CA SER A 179 15.15 9.34 -0.60
C SER A 179 15.79 9.35 0.79
N ILE A 180 16.65 8.36 1.05
CA ILE A 180 17.43 8.33 2.29
C ILE A 180 18.37 9.54 2.37
N THR A 181 18.89 10.01 1.24
CA THR A 181 19.73 11.21 1.16
C THR A 181 19.01 12.45 1.68
N GLU A 182 17.74 12.64 1.33
CA GLU A 182 16.92 13.74 1.85
C GLU A 182 16.71 13.64 3.37
N VAL A 183 16.50 12.42 3.89
CA VAL A 183 16.37 12.20 5.34
C VAL A 183 17.66 12.58 6.07
N PHE A 184 18.82 12.12 5.58
CA PHE A 184 20.11 12.45 6.19
C PHE A 184 20.39 13.96 6.12
N ALA A 185 20.11 14.60 4.98
CA ALA A 185 20.28 16.04 4.83
C ALA A 185 19.40 16.82 5.83
N TRP A 186 18.16 16.39 6.04
CA TRP A 186 17.26 16.99 7.02
C TRP A 186 17.70 16.81 8.47
N LEU A 187 18.31 15.66 8.80
CA LEU A 187 18.92 15.42 10.10
C LEU A 187 20.24 16.20 10.30
N GLY A 188 20.77 16.87 9.26
CA GLY A 188 22.06 17.57 9.32
C GLY A 188 23.26 16.63 9.23
N HIS A 189 23.09 15.45 8.64
CA HIS A 189 24.15 14.45 8.47
C HIS A 189 24.48 14.23 6.98
N GLN A 190 25.70 13.77 6.72
CA GLN A 190 26.06 13.27 5.39
C GLN A 190 25.39 11.91 5.15
N ALA A 191 24.81 11.72 3.96
CA ALA A 191 24.24 10.44 3.58
C ALA A 191 25.35 9.39 3.45
N PRO A 192 25.13 8.14 3.87
CA PRO A 192 26.06 7.05 3.64
C PRO A 192 26.23 6.82 2.13
N SER A 193 27.44 6.42 1.71
CA SER A 193 27.66 5.92 0.35
C SER A 193 26.75 4.72 0.06
N VAL A 194 26.31 4.58 -1.19
CA VAL A 194 25.34 3.54 -1.63
C VAL A 194 25.81 2.13 -1.26
N GLU A 195 27.13 1.92 -1.17
CA GLU A 195 27.79 0.66 -0.78
C GLU A 195 27.52 0.22 0.67
N ASN A 196 27.13 1.13 1.56
CA ASN A 196 26.88 0.85 2.98
C ASN A 196 25.40 0.62 3.33
N LEU A 197 24.49 0.65 2.35
CA LEU A 197 23.05 0.60 2.60
C LEU A 197 22.44 -0.80 2.67
N GLY A 198 23.19 -1.87 2.37
CA GLY A 198 22.74 -3.25 2.58
C GLY A 198 21.37 -3.58 1.98
N VAL A 199 21.03 -2.96 0.85
CA VAL A 199 19.81 -3.23 0.05
C VAL A 199 20.17 -4.03 -1.18
#